data_AF-T1B3W6-F1
#
_entry.id   AF-T1B3W6-F1
#
_cell.length_a   1.000
_cell.length_b   1.000
_cell.length_c   1.000
_cell.angle_alpha   90.00
_cell.angle_beta   90.00
_cell.angle_gamma   90.00
#
_symmetry.space_group_name_H-M   'P 1'
#
loop_
_entity.id
_entity.type
_entity.pdbx_description
1 polymer ?
#
loop_
_entity_poly.entity_id
_entity_poly.type
_entity_poly.pdbx_seq_one_letter_code
_entity_poly.pdbx_strand_id
1 'polypeptide(L)'
;HDFAAELAAAELPVVAPLSCAGHTLLRRGGFRYTLYPRRGGHAPVLESADTLAWLGRLLARVHEIGARQAFRARGALDVESFLRQPAAAVLASGLLPAPRERVYRAAIARLDAVLGARFDAVAARRLRLHGDCHAGNVLWAGSGPALVDFDDARMGPAVQDLWMLATDAIAMQQLLEGYEQMRPFDRAELALVPALRALRQVHHAGWIAARWHDPAFPRAFPFADEARWWDEHLADLEALIDSLE
;
A
#
# COMPACT_ATOMS: atom_id res chain seq x y z
N HIS A 1 13.44 -0.65 -9.44
CA HIS A 1 14.17 -1.91 -9.67
C HIS A 1 15.34 -2.07 -8.71
N ASP A 2 16.17 -1.03 -8.53
CA ASP A 2 17.36 -1.10 -7.66
C ASP A 2 17.06 -1.56 -6.23
N PHE A 3 15.95 -1.13 -5.63
CA PHE A 3 15.58 -1.60 -4.30
C PHE A 3 15.28 -3.11 -4.27
N ALA A 4 14.49 -3.62 -5.22
CA ALA A 4 14.26 -5.07 -5.32
C ALA A 4 15.54 -5.86 -5.59
N ALA A 5 16.48 -5.29 -6.38
CA ALA A 5 17.80 -5.89 -6.60
C ALA A 5 18.66 -5.90 -5.32
N GLU A 6 18.65 -4.81 -4.54
CA GLU A 6 19.33 -4.70 -3.25
C GLU A 6 18.79 -5.72 -2.24
N LEU A 7 17.46 -5.89 -2.18
CA LEU A 7 16.80 -6.88 -1.33
C LEU A 7 17.18 -8.32 -1.76
N ALA A 8 17.16 -8.61 -3.07
CA ALA A 8 17.56 -9.91 -3.60
C ALA A 8 19.06 -10.21 -3.37
N ALA A 9 19.93 -9.21 -3.50
CA ALA A 9 21.36 -9.34 -3.21
C ALA A 9 21.65 -9.60 -1.73
N ALA A 10 20.75 -9.20 -0.84
CA ALA A 10 20.78 -9.53 0.59
C ALA A 10 20.05 -10.85 0.92
N GLU A 11 19.82 -11.69 -0.10
CA GLU A 11 19.18 -13.00 -0.01
C GLU A 11 17.77 -12.95 0.60
N LEU A 12 17.07 -11.83 0.46
CA LEU A 12 15.67 -11.75 0.83
C LEU A 12 14.79 -12.37 -0.26
N PRO A 13 13.74 -13.10 0.12
CA PRO A 13 12.83 -13.71 -0.83
C PRO A 13 11.94 -12.63 -1.46
N VAL A 14 12.45 -12.05 -2.54
CA VAL A 14 11.73 -11.08 -3.38
C VAL A 14 11.89 -11.49 -4.85
N VAL A 15 10.91 -11.14 -5.67
CA VAL A 15 10.99 -11.35 -7.12
C VAL A 15 11.55 -10.10 -7.77
N ALA A 16 12.88 -10.04 -7.90
CA ALA A 16 13.58 -8.94 -8.56
C ALA A 16 13.50 -9.05 -10.10
N PRO A 17 13.52 -7.91 -10.82
CA PRO A 17 13.49 -7.91 -12.28
C PRO A 17 14.79 -8.50 -12.85
N LEU A 18 14.66 -9.24 -13.96
CA LEU A 18 15.78 -9.82 -14.70
C LEU A 18 16.59 -8.71 -15.39
N SER A 19 17.91 -8.87 -15.38
CA SER A 19 18.81 -8.03 -16.17
C SER A 19 18.94 -8.60 -17.59
N CYS A 20 18.55 -7.81 -18.59
CA CYS A 20 18.75 -8.10 -20.00
C CYS A 20 19.79 -7.11 -20.54
N ALA A 21 20.98 -7.62 -20.90
CA ALA A 21 22.11 -6.82 -21.36
C ALA A 21 22.47 -5.65 -20.40
N GLY A 22 22.41 -5.87 -19.09
CA GLY A 22 22.74 -4.86 -18.07
C GLY A 22 21.58 -3.93 -17.71
N HIS A 23 20.40 -4.09 -18.34
CA HIS A 23 19.23 -3.26 -18.07
C HIS A 23 18.06 -4.09 -17.53
N THR A 24 17.37 -3.55 -16.53
CA THR A 24 16.12 -4.13 -16.01
C THR A 24 14.87 -3.42 -16.55
N LEU A 25 15.01 -2.17 -17.02
CA LEU A 25 13.94 -1.42 -17.67
C LEU A 25 14.19 -1.36 -19.18
N LEU A 26 13.33 -2.03 -19.93
CA LEU A 26 13.41 -2.17 -21.38
C LEU A 26 12.37 -1.28 -22.07
N ARG A 27 12.56 -1.03 -23.37
CA ARG A 27 11.66 -0.22 -24.19
C ARG A 27 11.38 -0.89 -25.52
N ARG A 28 10.11 -0.93 -25.93
CA ARG A 28 9.68 -1.42 -27.24
C ARG A 28 8.36 -0.77 -27.64
N GLY A 29 8.31 -0.22 -28.85
CA GLY A 29 7.07 0.38 -29.40
C GLY A 29 6.49 1.53 -28.58
N GLY A 30 7.33 2.34 -27.92
CA GLY A 30 6.89 3.44 -27.05
C GLY A 30 6.55 3.02 -25.62
N PHE A 31 6.43 1.71 -25.34
CA PHE A 31 6.16 1.19 -24.00
C PHE A 31 7.45 0.90 -23.24
N ARG A 32 7.39 1.07 -21.91
CA ARG A 32 8.39 0.58 -20.97
C ARG A 32 7.93 -0.76 -20.44
N TYR A 33 8.85 -1.72 -20.33
CA TYR A 33 8.54 -3.03 -19.76
C TYR A 33 9.74 -3.60 -19.02
N THR A 34 9.50 -4.61 -18.20
CA THR A 34 10.50 -5.36 -17.44
C THR A 34 10.12 -6.83 -17.47
N LEU A 35 11.07 -7.72 -17.17
CA LEU A 35 10.86 -9.15 -17.11
C LEU A 35 11.13 -9.63 -15.69
N TYR A 36 10.24 -10.46 -15.15
CA TYR A 36 10.42 -11.07 -13.83
C TYR A 36 10.53 -12.59 -13.98
N PRO A 37 11.33 -13.27 -13.15
CA PRO A 37 11.31 -14.72 -13.10
C PRO A 37 9.94 -15.19 -12.63
N ARG A 38 9.32 -16.12 -13.37
CA ARG A 38 8.04 -16.70 -12.97
C ARG A 38 8.22 -17.49 -11.67
N ARG A 39 7.52 -17.07 -10.62
CA ARG A 39 7.44 -17.76 -9.33
C ARG A 39 6.00 -18.25 -9.11
N GLY A 40 5.88 -19.50 -8.70
CA GLY A 40 4.61 -20.06 -8.20
C GLY A 40 4.49 -19.87 -6.69
N GLY A 41 3.26 -19.93 -6.21
CA GLY A 41 2.91 -19.81 -4.79
C GLY A 41 1.43 -19.50 -4.62
N HIS A 42 0.94 -19.60 -3.39
CA HIS A 42 -0.40 -19.20 -3.00
C HIS A 42 -0.32 -18.01 -2.04
N ALA A 43 -1.43 -17.31 -1.83
CA ALA A 43 -1.48 -16.30 -0.79
C ALA A 43 -1.20 -16.93 0.59
N PRO A 44 -0.55 -16.21 1.53
CA PRO A 44 -0.35 -16.70 2.90
C PRO A 44 -1.68 -16.88 3.65
N VAL A 45 -1.69 -17.80 4.61
CA VAL A 45 -2.80 -17.98 5.57
C VAL A 45 -2.59 -17.03 6.74
N LEU A 46 -3.29 -15.90 6.74
CA LEU A 46 -3.05 -14.82 7.71
C LEU A 46 -3.64 -15.11 9.10
N GLU A 47 -4.37 -16.19 9.28
CA GLU A 47 -4.85 -16.69 10.58
C GLU A 47 -3.78 -17.51 11.33
N SER A 48 -2.69 -17.89 10.65
CA SER A 48 -1.61 -18.68 11.22
C SER A 48 -0.57 -17.78 11.89
N ALA A 49 -0.42 -17.92 13.20
CA ALA A 49 0.59 -17.22 13.98
C ALA A 49 2.02 -17.42 13.45
N ASP A 50 2.35 -18.66 13.05
CA ASP A 50 3.66 -18.99 12.47
C ASP A 50 3.89 -18.27 11.14
N THR A 51 2.84 -18.18 10.31
CA THR A 51 2.86 -17.46 9.03
C THR A 51 3.11 -15.98 9.27
N LEU A 52 2.35 -15.36 10.19
CA LEU A 52 2.50 -13.95 10.55
C LEU A 52 3.87 -13.65 11.14
N ALA A 53 4.38 -14.48 12.05
CA ALA A 53 5.71 -14.29 12.63
C ALA A 53 6.80 -14.35 11.55
N TRP A 54 6.66 -15.23 10.54
CA TRP A 54 7.59 -15.29 9.42
C TRP A 54 7.52 -14.03 8.55
N LEU A 55 6.31 -13.56 8.21
CA LEU A 55 6.10 -12.31 7.47
C LEU A 55 6.68 -11.12 8.23
N GLY A 56 6.51 -11.09 9.55
CA GLY A 56 7.10 -10.08 10.42
C GLY A 56 8.62 -10.03 10.29
N ARG A 57 9.29 -11.18 10.44
CA ARG A 57 10.75 -11.29 10.26
C ARG A 57 11.20 -10.86 8.87
N LEU A 58 10.48 -11.26 7.82
CA LEU A 58 10.78 -10.88 6.45
C LEU A 58 10.71 -9.36 6.28
N LEU A 59 9.61 -8.74 6.69
CA LEU A 59 9.39 -7.30 6.54
C LEU A 59 10.37 -6.49 7.38
N ALA A 60 10.73 -6.96 8.56
CA ALA A 60 11.79 -6.33 9.36
C ALA A 60 13.13 -6.31 8.62
N ARG A 61 13.51 -7.41 7.96
CA ARG A 61 14.73 -7.46 7.14
C ARG A 61 14.64 -6.57 5.90
N VAL A 62 13.46 -6.50 5.25
CA VAL A 62 13.21 -5.57 4.15
C VAL A 62 13.38 -4.13 4.64
N HIS A 63 12.83 -3.78 5.80
CA HIS A 63 12.89 -2.44 6.37
C HIS A 63 14.29 -2.07 6.88
N GLU A 64 15.08 -3.02 7.38
CA GLU A 64 16.50 -2.81 7.71
C GLU A 64 17.29 -2.32 6.48
N ILE A 65 17.07 -2.97 5.34
CA ILE A 65 17.66 -2.51 4.07
C ILE A 65 17.02 -1.20 3.64
N GLY A 66 15.68 -1.11 3.71
CA GLY A 66 14.91 0.06 3.31
C GLY A 66 15.30 1.33 4.06
N ALA A 67 15.80 1.23 5.29
CA ALA A 67 16.26 2.34 6.12
C ALA A 67 17.67 2.86 5.79
N ARG A 68 18.45 2.16 4.96
CA ARG A 68 19.84 2.52 4.63
C ARG A 68 19.97 3.79 3.77
N GLN A 69 18.99 4.03 2.90
CA GLN A 69 18.96 5.19 2.02
C GLN A 69 17.53 5.52 1.62
N ALA A 70 17.29 6.77 1.22
CA ALA A 70 16.00 7.20 0.68
C ALA A 70 15.89 6.90 -0.82
N PHE A 71 14.66 6.72 -1.30
CA PHE A 71 14.40 6.83 -2.73
C PHE A 71 14.68 8.25 -3.22
N ARG A 72 15.29 8.36 -4.41
CA ARG A 72 15.52 9.66 -5.08
C ARG A 72 14.36 10.08 -5.98
N ALA A 73 13.75 9.11 -6.67
CA ALA A 73 12.74 9.36 -7.71
C ALA A 73 11.32 8.87 -7.34
N ARG A 74 11.20 7.94 -6.39
CA ARG A 74 9.90 7.47 -5.90
C ARG A 74 9.41 8.42 -4.82
N GLY A 75 8.10 8.68 -4.81
CA GLY A 75 7.45 9.58 -3.85
C GLY A 75 7.42 9.01 -2.43
N ALA A 76 6.71 9.73 -1.56
CA ALA A 76 6.40 9.28 -0.22
C ALA A 76 4.91 8.92 -0.09
N LEU A 77 4.56 8.29 1.02
CA LEU A 77 3.19 8.28 1.49
C LEU A 77 2.88 9.65 2.08
N ASP A 78 2.04 10.40 1.38
CA ASP A 78 1.66 11.78 1.74
C ASP A 78 0.19 12.07 1.39
N VAL A 79 -0.36 13.08 2.07
CA VAL A 79 -1.78 13.47 1.94
C VAL A 79 -2.08 14.01 0.54
N GLU A 80 -1.12 14.67 -0.11
CA GLU A 80 -1.31 15.24 -1.43
C GLU A 80 -1.62 14.15 -2.48
N SER A 81 -0.78 13.12 -2.55
CA SER A 81 -0.88 12.05 -3.55
C SER A 81 -1.92 10.97 -3.21
N PHE A 82 -2.28 10.79 -1.94
CA PHE A 82 -3.23 9.76 -1.51
C PHE A 82 -4.63 10.27 -1.13
N LEU A 83 -4.79 11.56 -0.83
CA LEU A 83 -6.09 12.15 -0.49
C LEU A 83 -6.52 13.17 -1.53
N ARG A 84 -5.76 14.27 -1.67
CA ARG A 84 -6.22 15.45 -2.41
C ARG A 84 -6.32 15.22 -3.91
N GLN A 85 -5.25 14.68 -4.53
CA GLN A 85 -5.26 14.38 -5.96
C GLN A 85 -6.29 13.28 -6.32
N PRO A 86 -6.38 12.15 -5.59
CA PRO A 86 -7.40 11.15 -5.88
C PRO A 86 -8.82 11.67 -5.67
N ALA A 87 -9.10 12.44 -4.62
CA ALA A 87 -10.42 13.05 -4.40
C ALA A 87 -10.80 14.04 -5.51
N ALA A 88 -9.83 14.84 -6.00
CA ALA A 88 -10.06 15.72 -7.14
C ALA A 88 -10.39 14.93 -8.41
N ALA A 89 -9.73 13.79 -8.64
CA ALA A 89 -10.02 12.90 -9.76
C ALA A 89 -11.43 12.29 -9.65
N VAL A 90 -11.86 11.86 -8.46
CA VAL A 90 -13.23 11.39 -8.22
C VAL A 90 -14.25 12.46 -8.62
N LEU A 91 -14.08 13.68 -8.11
CA LEU A 91 -15.00 14.80 -8.35
C LEU A 91 -15.02 15.26 -9.81
N ALA A 92 -13.93 15.07 -10.55
CA ALA A 92 -13.85 15.41 -11.97
C ALA A 92 -14.36 14.29 -12.90
N SER A 93 -14.49 13.05 -12.42
CA SER A 93 -14.78 11.89 -13.27
C SER A 93 -16.24 11.75 -13.70
N GLY A 94 -17.17 12.34 -12.96
CA GLY A 94 -18.61 12.12 -13.15
C GLY A 94 -19.13 10.78 -12.62
N LEU A 95 -18.26 9.94 -12.03
CA LEU A 95 -18.66 8.66 -11.41
C LEU A 95 -19.44 8.86 -10.10
N LEU A 96 -19.05 9.84 -9.30
CA LEU A 96 -19.71 10.13 -8.04
C LEU A 96 -21.08 10.76 -8.33
N PRO A 97 -22.21 10.16 -7.89
CA PRO A 97 -23.52 10.72 -8.15
C PRO A 97 -23.67 12.13 -7.54
N ALA A 98 -24.20 13.07 -8.30
CA ALA A 98 -24.30 14.49 -7.90
C ALA A 98 -24.86 14.75 -6.48
N PRO A 99 -25.89 14.02 -5.99
CA PRO A 99 -26.39 14.21 -4.62
C PRO A 99 -25.35 13.94 -3.51
N ARG A 100 -24.29 13.18 -3.81
CA ARG A 100 -23.25 12.76 -2.87
C ARG A 100 -22.02 13.66 -2.86
N GLU A 101 -21.84 14.53 -3.86
CA GLU A 101 -20.67 15.39 -3.99
C GLU A 101 -20.42 16.26 -2.75
N ARG A 102 -21.49 16.83 -2.18
CA ARG A 102 -21.38 17.68 -0.98
C ARG A 102 -20.86 16.89 0.22
N VAL A 103 -21.38 15.68 0.43
CA VAL A 103 -20.99 14.80 1.53
C VAL A 103 -19.54 14.34 1.34
N TYR A 104 -19.17 13.94 0.11
CA TYR A 104 -17.81 13.55 -0.22
C TYR A 104 -16.80 14.68 0.03
N ARG A 105 -17.09 15.90 -0.43
CA ARG A 105 -16.21 17.07 -0.18
C ARG A 105 -16.04 17.34 1.31
N ALA A 106 -17.10 17.20 2.11
CA ALA A 106 -17.03 17.38 3.55
C ALA A 106 -16.16 16.29 4.22
N ALA A 107 -16.34 15.03 3.85
CA ALA A 107 -15.52 13.92 4.35
C ALA A 107 -14.03 14.10 4.03
N ILE A 108 -13.71 14.47 2.78
CA ILE A 108 -12.33 14.73 2.36
C ILE A 108 -11.72 15.92 3.12
N ALA A 109 -12.48 17.00 3.35
CA ALA A 109 -11.99 18.14 4.13
C ALA A 109 -11.72 17.78 5.60
N ARG A 110 -12.58 16.96 6.22
CA ARG A 110 -12.35 16.44 7.58
C ARG A 110 -11.10 15.56 7.63
N LEU A 111 -10.96 14.63 6.69
CA LEU A 111 -9.77 13.79 6.57
C LEU A 111 -8.49 14.63 6.43
N ASP A 112 -8.48 15.61 5.52
CA ASP A 112 -7.31 16.47 5.29
C ASP A 112 -6.87 17.19 6.58
N ALA A 113 -7.84 17.68 7.38
CA ALA A 113 -7.58 18.34 8.64
C ALA A 113 -6.98 17.40 9.71
N VAL A 114 -7.52 16.18 9.87
CA VAL A 114 -7.05 15.24 10.91
C VAL A 114 -5.77 14.52 10.53
N LEU A 115 -5.57 14.21 9.24
CA LEU A 115 -4.44 13.41 8.78
C LEU A 115 -3.10 14.13 9.00
N GLY A 116 -3.01 15.42 8.67
CA GLY A 116 -1.77 16.19 8.87
C GLY A 116 -1.31 16.16 10.32
N ALA A 117 -2.21 16.48 11.26
CA ALA A 117 -1.93 16.44 12.68
C ALA A 117 -1.52 15.05 13.17
N ARG A 118 -2.13 13.98 12.64
CA ARG A 118 -1.82 12.60 13.03
C ARG A 118 -0.42 12.17 12.57
N PHE A 119 -0.04 12.46 11.32
CA PHE A 119 1.30 12.17 10.82
C PHE A 119 2.38 12.96 11.58
N ASP A 120 2.11 14.23 11.90
CA ASP A 120 3.03 15.07 12.66
C ASP A 120 3.17 14.61 14.12
N ALA A 121 2.07 14.21 14.76
CA ALA A 121 2.08 13.73 16.14
C ALA A 121 2.86 12.42 16.31
N VAL A 122 2.75 11.50 15.34
CA VAL A 122 3.49 10.23 15.37
C VAL A 122 4.95 10.44 14.93
N ALA A 123 5.20 11.37 14.01
CA ALA A 123 6.54 11.69 13.49
C ALA A 123 7.35 10.46 13.05
N ALA A 124 6.67 9.47 12.45
CA ALA A 124 7.26 8.18 12.10
C ALA A 124 8.49 8.32 11.19
N ARG A 125 9.52 7.52 11.47
CA ARG A 125 10.70 7.44 10.60
C ARG A 125 10.31 6.88 9.25
N ARG A 126 10.65 7.60 8.18
CA ARG A 126 10.41 7.15 6.80
C ARG A 126 11.52 6.24 6.32
N LEU A 127 11.15 5.15 5.68
CA LEU A 127 12.04 4.17 5.04
C LEU A 127 11.48 3.75 3.69
N ARG A 128 12.30 3.07 2.87
CA ARG A 128 11.84 2.49 1.60
C ARG A 128 10.98 1.27 1.89
N LEU A 129 9.73 1.32 1.45
CA LEU A 129 8.71 0.30 1.66
C LEU A 129 8.45 -0.49 0.38
N HIS A 130 7.81 -1.64 0.54
CA HIS A 130 7.03 -2.27 -0.51
C HIS A 130 5.87 -1.35 -0.94
N GLY A 131 5.19 -0.70 0.00
CA GLY A 131 4.17 0.34 -0.24
C GLY A 131 2.76 -0.23 -0.43
N ASP A 132 2.64 -1.42 -1.01
CA ASP A 132 1.38 -2.16 -1.18
C ASP A 132 1.43 -3.61 -0.66
N CYS A 133 1.92 -3.81 0.57
CA CYS A 133 2.16 -5.15 1.11
C CYS A 133 0.89 -5.81 1.67
N HIS A 134 0.04 -6.36 0.80
CA HIS A 134 -1.12 -7.17 1.17
C HIS A 134 -0.91 -8.64 0.74
N ALA A 135 -1.76 -9.56 1.21
CA ALA A 135 -1.61 -11.00 0.95
C ALA A 135 -1.49 -11.38 -0.55
N GLY A 136 -2.09 -10.60 -1.45
CA GLY A 136 -2.01 -10.82 -2.90
C GLY A 136 -0.62 -10.58 -3.48
N ASN A 137 0.20 -9.75 -2.82
CA ASN A 137 1.59 -9.46 -3.20
C ASN A 137 2.60 -10.33 -2.44
N VAL A 138 2.13 -11.41 -1.82
CA VAL A 138 2.95 -12.40 -1.13
C VAL A 138 2.71 -13.77 -1.75
N LEU A 139 3.76 -14.38 -2.30
CA LEU A 139 3.74 -15.75 -2.81
C LEU A 139 4.31 -16.71 -1.77
N TRP A 140 3.46 -17.51 -1.15
CA TRP A 140 3.84 -18.56 -0.23
C TRP A 140 4.03 -19.89 -0.95
N ALA A 141 5.24 -20.46 -0.84
CA ALA A 141 5.58 -21.78 -1.36
C ALA A 141 6.46 -22.52 -0.34
N GLY A 142 6.76 -23.81 -0.57
CA GLY A 142 7.50 -24.64 0.40
C GLY A 142 8.81 -24.05 0.93
N SER A 143 9.45 -23.12 0.20
CA SER A 143 10.66 -22.40 0.63
C SER A 143 10.39 -21.17 1.54
N GLY A 144 9.14 -20.86 1.87
CA GLY A 144 8.72 -19.61 2.54
C GLY A 144 8.10 -18.58 1.57
N PRO A 145 7.63 -17.43 2.09
CA PRO A 145 7.05 -16.35 1.30
C PRO A 145 8.10 -15.67 0.43
N ALA A 146 7.64 -15.17 -0.71
CA ALA A 146 8.36 -14.21 -1.52
C ALA A 146 7.48 -12.99 -1.81
N LEU A 147 8.05 -11.79 -1.64
CA LEU A 147 7.36 -10.54 -2.03
C LEU A 147 7.45 -10.34 -3.53
N VAL A 148 6.34 -9.93 -4.13
CA VAL A 148 6.21 -9.58 -5.55
C VAL A 148 5.65 -8.17 -5.69
N ASP A 149 5.80 -7.57 -6.86
CA ASP A 149 5.18 -6.29 -7.22
C ASP A 149 5.63 -5.07 -6.38
N PHE A 150 6.86 -4.61 -6.63
CA PHE A 150 7.41 -3.38 -6.05
C PHE A 150 7.11 -2.13 -6.88
N ASP A 151 6.05 -2.13 -7.70
CA ASP A 151 5.68 -0.96 -8.50
C ASP A 151 5.20 0.19 -7.61
N ASP A 152 4.54 -0.12 -6.50
CA ASP A 152 4.07 0.84 -5.49
C ASP A 152 5.10 1.18 -4.40
N ALA A 153 6.32 0.66 -4.51
CA ALA A 153 7.40 0.97 -3.57
C ALA A 153 7.63 2.48 -3.45
N ARG A 154 7.71 2.96 -2.21
CA ARG A 154 7.76 4.39 -1.87
C ARG A 154 8.35 4.62 -0.48
N MET A 155 8.55 5.88 -0.10
CA MET A 155 8.98 6.23 1.25
C MET A 155 7.78 6.27 2.21
N GLY A 156 7.89 5.73 3.42
CA GLY A 156 6.80 5.84 4.41
C GLY A 156 7.11 5.17 5.75
N PRO A 157 6.14 5.14 6.68
CA PRO A 157 6.27 4.48 7.98
C PRO A 157 6.26 2.96 7.81
N ALA A 158 6.96 2.23 8.69
CA ALA A 158 7.04 0.77 8.65
C ALA A 158 5.66 0.10 8.71
N VAL A 159 4.74 0.67 9.49
CA VAL A 159 3.38 0.14 9.67
C VAL A 159 2.63 -0.01 8.35
N GLN A 160 2.95 0.78 7.31
CA GLN A 160 2.31 0.69 6.00
C GLN A 160 2.44 -0.70 5.36
N ASP A 161 3.57 -1.38 5.53
CA ASP A 161 3.76 -2.73 5.00
C ASP A 161 3.24 -3.82 5.96
N LEU A 162 2.78 -3.44 7.16
CA LEU A 162 2.34 -4.38 8.20
C LEU A 162 0.83 -4.49 8.30
N TRP A 163 0.11 -3.37 8.32
CA TRP A 163 -1.32 -3.36 8.68
C TRP A 163 -2.21 -4.10 7.68
N MET A 164 -1.80 -4.19 6.41
CA MET A 164 -2.53 -4.92 5.37
C MET A 164 -2.40 -6.44 5.45
N LEU A 165 -1.50 -6.95 6.29
CA LEU A 165 -1.32 -8.37 6.58
C LEU A 165 -1.97 -8.79 7.91
N ALA A 166 -2.42 -7.84 8.72
CA ALA A 166 -3.05 -8.09 10.00
C ALA A 166 -4.58 -7.96 9.88
N THR A 167 -5.29 -9.07 10.07
CA THR A 167 -6.75 -9.12 10.04
C THR A 167 -7.39 -8.49 11.28
N ASP A 168 -6.71 -8.56 12.41
CA ASP A 168 -7.13 -8.01 13.70
C ASP A 168 -5.93 -7.63 14.58
N ALA A 169 -6.20 -7.22 15.83
CA ALA A 169 -5.17 -6.83 16.79
C ALA A 169 -4.26 -8.01 17.23
N ILE A 170 -4.80 -9.24 17.27
CA ILE A 170 -4.03 -10.44 17.63
C ILE A 170 -3.06 -10.78 16.50
N ALA A 171 -3.54 -10.74 15.26
CA ALA A 171 -2.72 -10.92 14.07
C ALA A 171 -1.61 -9.85 13.98
N MET A 172 -1.93 -8.59 14.28
CA MET A 172 -0.94 -7.52 14.34
C MET A 172 0.12 -7.81 15.42
N GLN A 173 -0.28 -8.30 16.59
CA GLN A 173 0.67 -8.66 17.64
C GLN A 173 1.61 -9.78 17.18
N GLN A 174 1.09 -10.86 16.58
CA GLN A 174 1.90 -11.97 16.08
C GLN A 174 2.88 -11.54 14.96
N LEU A 175 2.42 -10.66 14.07
CA LEU A 175 3.24 -10.07 13.03
C LEU A 175 4.38 -9.23 13.65
N LEU A 176 4.08 -8.41 14.66
CA LEU A 176 5.07 -7.59 15.37
C LEU A 176 6.04 -8.42 16.20
N GLU A 177 5.60 -9.52 16.82
CA GLU A 177 6.47 -10.45 17.54
C GLU A 177 7.54 -11.04 16.62
N GLY A 178 7.18 -11.38 15.37
CA GLY A 178 8.15 -11.78 14.36
C GLY A 178 9.04 -10.63 13.89
N TYR A 179 8.46 -9.44 13.69
CA TYR A 179 9.18 -8.26 13.23
C TYR A 179 10.26 -7.81 14.22
N GLU A 180 9.91 -7.72 15.50
CA GLU A 180 10.77 -7.23 16.58
C GLU A 180 11.92 -8.18 16.93
N GLN A 181 11.89 -9.43 16.45
CA GLN A 181 13.06 -10.34 16.50
C GLN A 181 14.21 -9.86 15.62
N MET A 182 13.93 -9.06 14.59
CA MET A 182 14.92 -8.62 13.60
C MET A 182 15.16 -7.11 13.63
N ARG A 183 14.13 -6.31 13.96
CA ARG A 183 14.18 -4.85 13.97
C ARG A 183 13.19 -4.26 14.98
N PRO A 184 13.58 -3.32 15.86
CA PRO A 184 12.63 -2.63 16.74
C PRO A 184 11.51 -1.94 15.94
N PHE A 185 10.28 -2.03 16.43
CA PHE A 185 9.13 -1.33 15.86
C PHE A 185 8.67 -0.22 16.78
N ASP A 186 8.44 0.97 16.22
CA ASP A 186 7.86 2.07 16.96
C ASP A 186 6.34 1.88 17.05
N ARG A 187 5.87 1.49 18.23
CA ARG A 187 4.45 1.20 18.49
C ARG A 187 3.56 2.44 18.29
N ALA A 188 4.10 3.66 18.32
CA ALA A 188 3.35 4.86 17.99
C ALA A 188 2.84 4.84 16.54
N GLU A 189 3.53 4.14 15.62
CA GLU A 189 3.09 3.99 14.23
C GLU A 189 1.73 3.28 14.12
N LEU A 190 1.31 2.46 15.10
CA LEU A 190 -0.02 1.83 15.09
C LEU A 190 -1.16 2.85 15.07
N ALA A 191 -0.94 4.05 15.62
CA ALA A 191 -1.91 5.13 15.59
C ALA A 191 -2.16 5.66 14.17
N LEU A 192 -1.29 5.35 13.20
CA LEU A 192 -1.45 5.71 11.79
C LEU A 192 -2.35 4.72 11.02
N VAL A 193 -2.68 3.55 11.57
CA VAL A 193 -3.43 2.53 10.81
C VAL A 193 -4.78 3.05 10.27
N PRO A 194 -5.63 3.74 11.05
CA PRO A 194 -6.87 4.29 10.50
C PRO A 194 -6.62 5.37 9.43
N ALA A 195 -5.60 6.20 9.62
CA ALA A 195 -5.19 7.22 8.66
C ALA A 195 -4.75 6.60 7.31
N LEU A 196 -3.94 5.54 7.36
CA LEU A 196 -3.47 4.82 6.18
C LEU A 196 -4.60 4.07 5.47
N ARG A 197 -5.59 3.55 6.21
CA ARG A 197 -6.80 2.95 5.64
C ARG A 197 -7.63 3.98 4.87
N ALA A 198 -7.86 5.16 5.45
CA ALA A 198 -8.59 6.24 4.79
C ALA A 198 -7.88 6.70 3.51
N LEU A 199 -6.56 6.92 3.59
CA LEU A 199 -5.73 7.24 2.44
C LEU A 199 -5.81 6.16 1.34
N ARG A 200 -5.77 4.87 1.70
CA ARG A 200 -5.89 3.77 0.73
C ARG A 200 -7.24 3.78 0.03
N GLN A 201 -8.34 3.99 0.76
CA GLN A 201 -9.69 4.01 0.19
C GLN A 201 -9.88 5.15 -0.80
N VAL A 202 -9.49 6.38 -0.41
CA VAL A 202 -9.59 7.55 -1.28
C VAL A 202 -8.67 7.42 -2.50
N HIS A 203 -7.44 6.92 -2.30
CA HIS A 203 -6.50 6.65 -3.39
C HIS A 203 -7.06 5.62 -4.38
N HIS A 204 -7.67 4.54 -3.91
CA HIS A 204 -8.26 3.51 -4.79
C HIS A 204 -9.39 4.08 -5.64
N ALA A 205 -10.34 4.80 -5.02
CA ALA A 205 -11.45 5.43 -5.74
C ALA A 205 -10.95 6.44 -6.79
N GLY A 206 -9.99 7.29 -6.43
CA GLY A 206 -9.41 8.25 -7.38
C GLY A 206 -8.56 7.59 -8.47
N TRP A 207 -7.88 6.47 -8.19
CA TRP A 207 -7.14 5.71 -9.19
C TRP A 207 -8.05 5.13 -10.28
N ILE A 208 -9.22 4.60 -9.89
CA ILE A 208 -10.28 4.15 -10.81
C ILE A 208 -10.80 5.36 -11.60
N ALA A 209 -11.22 6.41 -10.89
CA ALA A 209 -11.84 7.60 -11.48
C ALA A 209 -10.95 8.28 -12.52
N ALA A 210 -9.65 8.43 -12.24
CA ALA A 210 -8.68 9.03 -13.16
C ALA A 210 -8.53 8.26 -14.49
N ARG A 211 -8.92 6.99 -14.53
CA ARG A 211 -8.73 6.08 -15.68
C ARG A 211 -10.05 5.57 -16.24
N TRP A 212 -11.19 6.11 -15.79
CA TRP A 212 -12.50 5.60 -16.18
C TRP A 212 -12.78 5.67 -17.69
N HIS A 213 -12.12 6.59 -18.40
CA HIS A 213 -12.19 6.72 -19.85
C HIS A 213 -11.51 5.57 -20.62
N ASP A 214 -10.64 4.79 -19.98
CA ASP A 214 -10.06 3.58 -20.56
C ASP A 214 -11.11 2.45 -20.55
N PRO A 215 -11.47 1.86 -21.72
CA PRO A 215 -12.48 0.81 -21.81
C PRO A 215 -12.21 -0.43 -20.94
N ALA A 216 -10.98 -0.65 -20.48
CA ALA A 216 -10.66 -1.73 -19.56
C ALA A 216 -11.26 -1.49 -18.16
N PHE A 217 -11.37 -0.24 -17.70
CA PHE A 217 -11.75 0.10 -16.33
C PHE A 217 -13.22 -0.19 -16.02
N PRO A 218 -14.20 0.22 -16.84
CA PRO A 218 -15.61 -0.12 -16.59
C PRO A 218 -15.88 -1.63 -16.55
N ARG A 219 -15.08 -2.43 -17.27
CA ARG A 219 -15.20 -3.90 -17.26
C ARG A 219 -14.59 -4.53 -16.01
N ALA A 220 -13.48 -3.98 -15.53
CA ALA A 220 -12.77 -4.50 -14.36
C ALA A 220 -13.37 -4.01 -13.04
N PHE A 221 -13.98 -2.82 -13.03
CA PHE A 221 -14.55 -2.16 -11.86
C PHE A 221 -15.99 -1.67 -12.11
N PRO A 222 -16.92 -2.53 -12.57
CA PRO A 222 -18.28 -2.11 -12.91
C PRO A 222 -19.04 -1.48 -11.73
N PHE A 223 -18.71 -1.90 -10.51
CA PHE A 223 -19.29 -1.37 -9.27
C PHE A 223 -19.05 0.12 -9.05
N ALA A 224 -18.02 0.73 -9.68
CA ALA A 224 -17.73 2.16 -9.50
C ALA A 224 -18.77 3.08 -10.15
N ASP A 225 -19.60 2.55 -11.05
CA ASP A 225 -20.76 3.22 -11.65
C ASP A 225 -22.05 3.03 -10.81
N GLU A 226 -22.00 2.20 -9.76
CA GLU A 226 -23.15 1.92 -8.92
C GLU A 226 -23.24 2.91 -7.75
N ALA A 227 -24.39 3.58 -7.62
CA ALA A 227 -24.63 4.52 -6.53
C ALA A 227 -24.43 3.91 -5.12
N ARG A 228 -24.74 2.61 -4.98
CA ARG A 228 -24.58 1.86 -3.74
C ARG A 228 -23.12 1.80 -3.29
N TRP A 229 -22.18 1.59 -4.22
CA TRP A 229 -20.76 1.53 -3.88
C TRP A 229 -20.27 2.87 -3.30
N TRP A 230 -20.77 3.99 -3.83
CA TRP A 230 -20.46 5.31 -3.29
C TRP A 230 -21.09 5.57 -1.92
N ASP A 231 -22.26 5.00 -1.62
CA ASP A 231 -22.83 5.04 -0.26
C ASP A 231 -21.96 4.28 0.73
N GLU A 232 -21.53 3.07 0.36
CA GLU A 232 -20.65 2.24 1.18
C GLU A 232 -19.28 2.92 1.37
N HIS A 233 -18.70 3.48 0.30
CA HIS A 233 -17.45 4.25 0.38
C HIS A 233 -17.55 5.45 1.34
N LEU A 234 -18.64 6.22 1.29
CA LEU A 234 -18.84 7.35 2.19
C LEU A 234 -19.04 6.92 3.65
N ALA A 235 -19.79 5.84 3.89
CA ALA A 235 -19.99 5.29 5.22
C ALA A 235 -18.66 4.79 5.83
N ASP A 236 -17.84 4.12 5.03
CA ASP A 236 -16.51 3.66 5.45
C ASP A 236 -15.57 4.83 5.79
N LEU A 237 -15.57 5.88 4.96
CA LEU A 237 -14.76 7.07 5.25
C LEU A 237 -15.21 7.76 6.54
N GLU A 238 -16.52 7.87 6.77
CA GLU A 238 -17.04 8.45 8.01
C GLU A 238 -16.61 7.65 9.24
N ALA A 239 -16.73 6.32 9.20
CA ALA A 239 -16.28 5.46 10.29
C ALA A 239 -14.77 5.58 10.57
N LEU A 240 -13.96 5.78 9.53
CA LEU A 240 -12.52 6.01 9.68
C LEU A 240 -12.22 7.40 10.26
N ILE A 241 -12.97 8.43 9.87
CA ILE A 241 -12.84 9.77 10.46
C ILE A 241 -13.17 9.73 11.95
N ASP A 242 -14.28 9.10 12.33
CA ASP A 242 -14.69 8.97 13.73
C ASP A 242 -13.65 8.23 14.59
N SER A 243 -12.86 7.33 13.99
CA SER A 243 -11.75 6.65 14.69
C SER A 243 -10.47 7.48 14.82
N LEU A 244 -10.38 8.60 14.08
CA LEU A 244 -9.24 9.51 14.08
C LEU A 244 -9.45 10.72 14.99
N GLU A 245 -10.70 11.10 15.24
CA GLU A 245 -11.13 12.16 16.16
C GLU A 245 -11.16 11.70 17.63
#